data_AF-A0A6A5FU80-F1
#
_entry.id   AF-A0A6A5FU80-F1
#
_cell.length_a   1.000
_cell.length_b   1.000
_cell.length_c   1.000
_cell.angle_alpha   90.00
_cell.angle_beta   90.00
_cell.angle_gamma   90.00
#
_symmetry.space_group_name_H-M   'P 1'
#
loop_
_entity.id
_entity.type
_entity.pdbx_description
1 polymer ?
#
loop_
_entity_poly.entity_id
_entity_poly.type
_entity_poly.pdbx_seq_one_letter_code
_entity_poly.pdbx_strand_id
1 'polypeptide(L)'
;MVGCFTTTYVHASHRSTSRLRSAYAAVGVTFAHDSFSVRTLLIHITVGCYRGIYDDNSFATSSSPSAATHANLENDQARADVKLQNRWSSWNNLLISTSELLNRTLNVFNCGFIHKLEFVDIPRYNVLPILATLPNIKEVTSYLDITNEIIYRTLKVISPNTSKVNLYPRAEYGNPEKLQEILIENLDVLIIAPLGGDFRLHLDDILITNASKAVYNRLRLSEQDLNRFLKLWNSGKFNTRMEVLQIVVEEEFNRDAVLNGLHAVELPETIERTFEFSRNQILRKIVFGGYDIRRENGDLVTVDIRGLHYYNIYFWP
;
A
#
# COMPACT_ATOMS: atom_id res chain seq x y z
N MET A 1 7.71 -20.05 24.13
CA MET A 1 8.96 -19.41 24.59
C MET A 1 8.95 -17.99 24.04
N VAL A 2 8.86 -16.99 24.91
CA VAL A 2 8.60 -15.59 24.56
C VAL A 2 9.91 -14.95 24.11
N GLY A 3 10.04 -14.64 22.82
CA GLY A 3 11.20 -13.94 22.26
C GLY A 3 10.97 -12.44 22.25
N CYS A 4 11.71 -11.74 23.11
CA CYS A 4 11.82 -10.27 23.13
C CYS A 4 12.39 -9.75 21.81
N PHE A 5 11.74 -8.75 21.21
CA PHE A 5 12.38 -7.85 20.25
C PHE A 5 12.72 -6.54 20.95
N THR A 6 14.02 -6.31 21.14
CA THR A 6 14.61 -5.04 21.55
C THR A 6 14.43 -4.00 20.45
N THR A 7 13.53 -3.04 20.66
CA THR A 7 13.41 -1.86 19.81
C THR A 7 14.33 -0.75 20.34
N THR A 8 15.30 -0.35 19.54
CA THR A 8 16.21 0.77 19.81
C THR A 8 15.40 2.08 19.90
N TYR A 9 15.42 2.71 21.07
CA TYR A 9 14.71 3.97 21.34
C TYR A 9 15.49 5.16 20.76
N VAL A 10 14.91 5.87 19.79
CA VAL A 10 15.33 7.24 19.47
C VAL A 10 14.56 8.18 20.39
N HIS A 11 15.27 8.81 21.33
CA HIS A 11 14.73 9.83 22.22
C HIS A 11 14.47 11.12 21.43
N ALA A 12 13.20 11.49 21.23
CA ALA A 12 12.82 12.82 20.75
C ALA A 12 12.26 13.66 21.91
N SER A 13 12.77 14.90 22.02
CA SER A 13 12.65 15.78 23.18
C SER A 13 11.26 16.43 23.38
N HIS A 14 11.05 16.99 24.57
CA HIS A 14 9.93 17.84 25.03
C HIS A 14 9.56 19.03 24.10
N ARG A 15 10.33 19.29 23.03
CA ARG A 15 10.13 20.38 22.07
C ARG A 15 8.96 20.15 21.10
N SER A 16 8.67 18.92 20.67
CA SER A 16 7.68 18.67 19.61
C SER A 16 6.25 19.06 20.00
N THR A 17 5.89 18.90 21.28
CA THR A 17 4.58 19.27 21.82
C THR A 17 4.41 20.76 22.05
N SER A 18 5.46 21.46 22.45
CA SER A 18 5.45 22.93 22.48
C SER A 18 5.27 23.52 21.08
N ARG A 19 5.89 22.92 20.05
CA ARG A 19 5.75 23.36 18.65
C ARG A 19 4.37 23.11 18.09
N LEU A 20 3.78 21.95 18.39
CA LEU A 20 2.37 21.67 18.13
C LEU A 20 1.46 22.76 18.73
N ARG A 21 1.61 23.03 20.03
CA ARG A 21 0.84 24.07 20.71
C ARG A 21 1.02 25.43 20.07
N SER A 22 2.25 25.86 19.81
CA SER A 22 2.52 27.15 19.17
C SER A 22 1.96 27.24 17.75
N ALA A 23 2.06 26.17 16.96
CA ALA A 23 1.60 26.16 15.58
C ALA A 23 0.07 26.23 15.44
N TYR A 24 -0.65 25.55 16.33
CA TYR A 24 -2.11 25.55 16.36
C TYR A 24 -2.68 26.72 17.20
N ALA A 25 -1.96 27.20 18.22
CA ALA A 25 -2.32 28.42 18.97
C ALA A 25 -2.25 29.68 18.09
N ALA A 26 -1.31 29.75 17.15
CA ALA A 26 -1.24 30.80 16.14
C ALA A 26 -2.46 30.83 15.18
N VAL A 27 -3.34 29.82 15.26
CA VAL A 27 -4.58 29.69 14.46
C VAL A 27 -5.82 29.66 15.39
N GLY A 28 -5.68 30.12 16.63
CA GLY A 28 -6.80 30.23 17.59
C GLY A 28 -7.20 28.93 18.29
N VAL A 29 -6.38 27.88 18.21
CA VAL A 29 -6.66 26.58 18.84
C VAL A 29 -5.85 26.44 20.14
N THR A 30 -6.53 26.47 21.28
CA THR A 30 -5.91 26.30 22.61
C THR A 30 -6.04 24.86 23.11
N PHE A 31 -4.93 24.29 23.56
CA PHE A 31 -4.91 22.97 24.20
C PHE A 31 -5.17 23.11 25.70
N ALA A 32 -6.14 22.36 26.24
CA ALA A 32 -6.21 22.11 27.68
C ALA A 32 -5.03 21.22 28.09
N HIS A 33 -4.34 21.59 29.18
CA HIS A 33 -3.16 20.94 29.80
C HIS A 33 -2.91 19.47 29.41
N ASP A 34 -1.76 19.14 28.81
CA ASP A 34 -0.66 18.44 29.51
C ASP A 34 0.64 18.39 28.65
N SER A 35 1.79 18.24 29.31
CA SER A 35 3.11 18.04 28.68
C SER A 35 3.27 16.61 28.15
N PHE A 36 3.52 16.43 26.84
CA PHE A 36 3.65 15.10 26.24
C PHE A 36 4.88 14.95 25.34
N SER A 37 5.26 13.70 25.03
CA SER A 37 6.37 13.32 24.15
C SER A 37 5.83 12.51 22.96
N VAL A 38 6.05 12.99 21.72
CA VAL A 38 5.67 12.31 20.47
C VAL A 38 6.91 11.68 19.84
N ARG A 39 6.91 10.35 19.65
CA ARG A 39 8.04 9.57 19.09
C ARG A 39 7.86 9.24 17.61
N THR A 40 6.61 9.09 17.15
CA THR A 40 6.25 8.84 15.75
C THR A 40 4.96 9.58 15.44
N LEU A 41 4.94 10.31 14.31
CA LEU A 41 3.73 10.96 13.77
C LEU A 41 3.31 10.25 12.48
N LEU A 42 2.10 9.71 12.45
CA LEU A 42 1.46 9.29 11.20
C LEU A 42 0.70 10.48 10.61
N ILE A 43 0.97 10.79 9.34
CA ILE A 43 0.15 11.74 8.57
C ILE A 43 -0.69 10.94 7.61
N HIS A 44 -1.99 11.00 7.82
CA HIS A 44 -3.00 10.37 7.01
C HIS A 44 -3.84 11.45 6.32
N ILE A 45 -3.86 11.45 5.00
CA ILE A 45 -4.67 12.37 4.23
C ILE A 45 -5.79 11.58 3.57
N THR A 46 -7.01 12.08 3.65
CA THR A 46 -8.13 11.51 2.91
C THR A 46 -8.72 12.53 1.96
N VAL A 47 -9.09 12.03 0.78
CA VAL A 47 -9.72 12.76 -0.30
C VAL A 47 -11.10 12.15 -0.52
N GLY A 48 -12.14 12.96 -0.35
CA GLY A 48 -13.53 12.53 -0.46
C GLY A 48 -14.30 12.41 0.86
N CYS A 49 -15.63 12.25 0.75
CA CYS A 49 -16.65 12.49 1.78
C CYS A 49 -16.61 11.46 2.90
N TYR A 50 -15.66 11.64 3.81
CA TYR A 50 -15.58 10.81 5.00
C TYR A 50 -16.50 11.35 6.12
N ARG A 51 -17.61 10.64 6.36
CA ARG A 51 -18.60 10.97 7.41
C ARG A 51 -18.40 10.22 8.74
N GLY A 52 -17.34 9.43 8.88
CA GLY A 52 -17.02 8.66 10.09
C GLY A 52 -16.02 9.36 11.03
N ILE A 53 -15.91 8.86 12.27
CA ILE A 53 -14.72 9.01 13.10
C ILE A 53 -13.76 7.89 12.67
N TYR A 54 -12.48 8.20 12.44
CA TYR A 54 -11.52 7.16 12.09
C TYR A 54 -11.36 6.19 13.26
N ASP A 55 -11.81 4.96 13.07
CA ASP A 55 -11.57 3.86 14.01
C ASP A 55 -10.07 3.53 14.06
N ASP A 56 -9.59 3.09 15.23
CA ASP A 56 -8.18 2.75 15.48
C ASP A 56 -7.59 1.74 14.48
N ASN A 57 -8.44 0.93 13.84
CA ASN A 57 -8.08 -0.03 12.81
C ASN A 57 -7.60 0.63 11.50
N SER A 58 -8.01 1.86 11.21
CA SER A 58 -7.54 2.62 10.03
C SER A 58 -6.09 3.10 10.14
N PHE A 59 -5.55 3.12 11.37
CA PHE A 59 -4.15 3.46 11.68
C PHE A 59 -3.33 2.23 12.11
N ALA A 60 -3.83 1.02 11.86
CA ALA A 60 -3.14 -0.22 12.23
C ALA A 60 -1.81 -0.34 11.45
N THR A 61 -0.76 0.16 12.07
CA THR A 61 0.63 -0.19 11.78
C THR A 61 1.08 -1.19 12.84
N SER A 62 2.14 -1.96 12.60
CA SER A 62 2.68 -2.96 13.52
C SER A 62 3.10 -2.41 14.91
N SER A 63 3.02 -1.08 15.10
CA SER A 63 3.24 -0.37 16.36
C SER A 63 2.19 0.73 16.54
N SER A 64 1.49 0.80 17.67
CA SER A 64 0.58 1.92 17.96
C SER A 64 1.35 3.26 17.96
N PRO A 65 1.03 4.22 17.09
CA PRO A 65 1.76 5.47 17.02
C PRO A 65 1.48 6.33 18.26
N SER A 66 2.48 7.06 18.74
CA SER A 66 2.31 8.02 19.84
C SER A 66 1.42 9.22 19.45
N ALA A 67 1.36 9.54 18.16
CA ALA A 67 0.51 10.58 17.58
C ALA A 67 0.13 10.26 16.12
N ALA A 68 -1.07 10.65 15.71
CA ALA A 68 -1.49 10.66 14.31
C ALA A 68 -2.20 11.98 13.99
N THR A 69 -1.97 12.52 12.81
CA THR A 69 -2.71 13.65 12.25
C THR A 69 -3.41 13.17 11.01
N HIS A 70 -4.71 13.42 10.98
CA HIS A 70 -5.59 13.17 9.88
C HIS A 70 -6.03 14.50 9.27
N ALA A 71 -5.89 14.66 7.96
CA ALA A 71 -6.36 15.83 7.23
C ALA A 71 -7.31 15.41 6.13
N ASN A 72 -8.42 16.13 5.98
CA ASN A 72 -9.39 15.89 4.93
C ASN A 72 -9.31 16.99 3.86
N LEU A 73 -9.03 16.62 2.60
CA LEU A 73 -8.93 17.54 1.46
C LEU A 73 -10.28 17.94 0.84
N GLU A 74 -11.39 17.59 1.48
CA GLU A 74 -12.74 17.80 0.93
C GLU A 74 -13.31 19.19 0.99
N ASN A 75 -12.75 20.10 1.77
CA ASN A 75 -13.30 21.44 1.93
C ASN A 75 -12.15 22.45 1.94
N ASP A 76 -12.43 23.64 1.42
CA ASP A 76 -11.55 24.81 1.52
C ASP A 76 -11.42 25.28 2.99
N GLN A 77 -12.38 24.89 3.84
CA GLN A 77 -12.25 24.94 5.29
C GLN A 77 -11.41 23.77 5.77
N ALA A 78 -10.21 24.06 6.29
CA ALA A 78 -9.33 23.04 6.83
C ALA A 78 -9.99 22.28 8.00
N ARG A 79 -10.16 20.97 7.79
CA ARG A 79 -10.51 20.00 8.83
C ARG A 79 -9.30 19.12 9.14
N ALA A 80 -8.91 19.10 10.40
CA ALA A 80 -7.86 18.23 10.92
C ALA A 80 -8.36 17.48 12.15
N ASP A 81 -8.22 16.16 12.12
CA ASP A 81 -8.43 15.30 13.27
C ASP A 81 -7.06 14.85 13.78
N VAL A 82 -6.74 15.14 15.05
CA VAL A 82 -5.46 14.76 15.66
C VAL A 82 -5.70 13.77 16.78
N LYS A 83 -5.01 12.63 16.70
CA LYS A 83 -4.94 11.63 17.75
C LYS A 83 -3.62 11.77 18.50
N LEU A 84 -3.68 12.01 19.81
CA LEU A 84 -2.52 11.98 20.70
C LEU A 84 -2.77 10.96 21.81
N GLN A 85 -1.88 9.98 21.97
CA GLN A 85 -1.97 8.97 23.04
C GLN A 85 -3.38 8.36 23.21
N ASN A 86 -4.00 7.94 22.10
CA ASN A 86 -5.36 7.38 22.06
C ASN A 86 -6.52 8.35 22.37
N ARG A 87 -6.28 9.66 22.35
CA ARG A 87 -7.33 10.68 22.42
C ARG A 87 -7.45 11.43 21.11
N TRP A 88 -8.66 11.45 20.56
CA TRP A 88 -9.01 12.19 19.36
C TRP A 88 -9.41 13.63 19.69
N SER A 89 -9.00 14.56 18.84
CA SER A 89 -9.43 15.96 18.85
C SER A 89 -9.70 16.39 17.43
N SER A 90 -10.86 16.98 17.18
CA SER A 90 -11.29 17.44 15.86
C SER A 90 -11.25 18.96 15.78
N TRP A 91 -10.65 19.49 14.73
CA TRP A 91 -10.62 20.92 14.44
C TRP A 91 -11.27 21.17 13.09
N ASN A 92 -12.29 22.02 13.10
CA ASN A 92 -13.08 22.39 11.92
C ASN A 92 -13.06 23.92 11.77
N ASN A 93 -13.35 24.41 10.56
CA ASN A 93 -13.48 25.83 10.25
C ASN A 93 -12.24 26.67 10.60
N LEU A 94 -11.04 26.10 10.41
CA LEU A 94 -9.80 26.84 10.58
C LEU A 94 -9.74 27.98 9.55
N LEU A 95 -9.22 29.15 9.94
CA LEU A 95 -9.07 30.34 9.10
C LEU A 95 -7.96 30.21 8.02
N ILE A 96 -7.40 29.01 7.85
CA ILE A 96 -6.32 28.71 6.90
C ILE A 96 -6.78 27.62 5.95
N SER A 97 -6.20 27.60 4.75
CA SER A 97 -6.51 26.56 3.76
C SER A 97 -5.95 25.20 4.18
N THR A 98 -6.48 24.13 3.58
CA THR A 98 -6.01 22.76 3.84
C THR A 98 -4.55 22.55 3.41
N SER A 99 -4.10 23.21 2.33
CA SER A 99 -2.69 23.17 1.90
C SER A 99 -1.77 23.88 2.88
N GLU A 100 -2.18 25.04 3.41
CA GLU A 100 -1.41 25.77 4.42
C GLU A 100 -1.32 24.98 5.73
N LEU A 101 -2.43 24.38 6.16
CA LEU A 101 -2.47 23.48 7.32
C LEU A 101 -1.49 22.30 7.16
N LEU A 102 -1.49 21.64 5.99
CA LEU A 102 -0.60 20.51 5.70
C LEU A 102 0.87 20.94 5.75
N ASN A 103 1.23 22.04 5.09
CA ASN A 103 2.59 22.56 5.09
C ASN A 103 3.06 22.93 6.50
N ARG A 104 2.22 23.61 7.29
CA ARG A 104 2.52 23.92 8.70
C ARG A 104 2.71 22.65 9.52
N THR A 105 1.86 21.65 9.33
CA THR A 105 1.96 20.36 10.04
C THR A 105 3.29 19.68 9.71
N LEU A 106 3.61 19.51 8.42
CA LEU A 106 4.88 18.91 7.98
C LEU A 106 6.10 19.64 8.56
N ASN A 107 6.08 20.99 8.53
CA ASN A 107 7.14 21.82 9.09
C ASN A 107 7.31 21.68 10.61
N VAL A 108 6.21 21.68 11.36
CA VAL A 108 6.22 21.59 12.83
C VAL A 108 6.83 20.30 13.31
N PHE A 109 6.47 19.20 12.64
CA PHE A 109 6.91 17.87 13.00
C PHE A 109 8.20 17.45 12.30
N ASN A 110 8.75 18.29 11.43
CA ASN A 110 9.92 17.98 10.62
C ASN A 110 9.74 16.65 9.84
N CYS A 111 8.53 16.44 9.31
CA CYS A 111 8.16 15.24 8.57
C CYS A 111 8.40 15.46 7.08
N GLY A 112 9.35 14.71 6.51
CA GLY A 112 9.69 14.78 5.08
C GLY A 112 8.84 13.88 4.17
N PHE A 113 7.82 13.20 4.70
CA PHE A 113 6.97 12.29 3.93
C PHE A 113 5.59 12.13 4.57
N ILE A 114 4.62 11.70 3.77
CA ILE A 114 3.26 11.32 4.17
C ILE A 114 3.21 9.81 4.34
N HIS A 115 2.55 9.33 5.40
CA HIS A 115 2.50 7.89 5.67
C HIS A 115 1.45 7.20 4.81
N LYS A 116 0.29 7.82 4.67
CA LYS A 116 -0.83 7.25 3.89
C LYS A 116 -1.65 8.37 3.26
N LEU A 117 -2.00 8.20 2.00
CA LEU A 117 -2.96 9.02 1.28
C LEU A 117 -4.09 8.12 0.77
N GLU A 118 -5.33 8.41 1.16
CA GLU A 118 -6.52 7.62 0.84
C GLU A 118 -7.52 8.39 -0.03
N PHE A 119 -8.01 7.74 -1.08
CA PHE A 119 -9.15 8.18 -1.87
C PHE A 119 -10.37 7.35 -1.48
N VAL A 120 -11.28 7.96 -0.70
CA VAL A 120 -12.48 7.29 -0.17
C VAL A 120 -13.75 7.69 -0.91
N ASP A 121 -13.77 8.89 -1.52
CA ASP A 121 -14.84 9.39 -2.37
C ASP A 121 -14.29 10.32 -3.45
N ILE A 122 -15.09 10.59 -4.48
CA ILE A 122 -14.70 11.52 -5.54
C ILE A 122 -14.62 12.93 -4.94
N PRO A 123 -13.47 13.61 -5.04
CA PRO A 123 -13.34 14.95 -4.48
C PRO A 123 -14.25 15.93 -5.20
N ARG A 124 -14.98 16.74 -4.42
CA ARG A 124 -15.89 17.78 -4.94
C ARG A 124 -15.16 19.00 -5.50
N TYR A 125 -13.91 19.18 -5.10
CA TYR A 125 -13.06 20.31 -5.46
C TYR A 125 -11.79 19.83 -6.16
N ASN A 126 -11.15 20.72 -6.91
CA ASN A 126 -9.90 20.40 -7.59
C ASN A 126 -8.75 20.25 -6.58
N VAL A 127 -8.43 19.00 -6.22
CA VAL A 127 -7.34 18.68 -5.29
C VAL A 127 -5.96 18.58 -5.95
N LEU A 128 -5.88 18.58 -7.29
CA LEU A 128 -4.63 18.37 -8.02
C LEU A 128 -3.51 19.35 -7.64
N PRO A 129 -3.77 20.68 -7.46
CA PRO A 129 -2.72 21.62 -7.06
C PRO A 129 -2.13 21.29 -5.68
N ILE A 130 -2.96 20.81 -4.75
CA ILE A 130 -2.52 20.44 -3.41
C ILE A 130 -1.69 19.15 -3.49
N LEU A 131 -2.19 18.15 -4.22
CA LEU A 131 -1.53 16.86 -4.39
C LEU A 131 -0.14 16.99 -5.03
N ALA A 132 0.01 17.88 -6.00
CA ALA A 132 1.28 18.17 -6.66
C ALA A 132 2.35 18.78 -5.72
N THR A 133 1.93 19.33 -4.57
CA THR A 133 2.85 19.91 -3.57
C THR A 133 3.24 18.94 -2.46
N LEU A 134 2.64 17.75 -2.43
CA LEU A 134 2.89 16.78 -1.37
C LEU A 134 4.32 16.22 -1.48
N PRO A 135 5.00 15.96 -0.34
CA PRO A 135 6.31 15.29 -0.34
C PRO A 135 6.16 13.81 -0.73
N ASN A 136 7.21 13.01 -0.52
CA ASN A 136 7.14 11.55 -0.71
C ASN A 136 5.99 10.94 0.10
N ILE A 137 5.29 9.97 -0.48
CA ILE A 137 4.14 9.28 0.11
C ILE A 137 4.52 7.82 0.24
N LYS A 138 4.48 7.28 1.46
CA LYS A 138 4.81 5.87 1.72
C LYS A 138 3.78 4.90 1.17
N GLU A 139 2.52 5.31 1.10
CA GLU A 139 1.41 4.47 0.66
C GLU A 139 0.27 5.30 0.11
N VAL A 140 -0.20 4.94 -1.08
CA VAL A 140 -1.41 5.48 -1.68
C VAL A 140 -2.45 4.38 -1.75
N THR A 141 -3.66 4.66 -1.27
CA THR A 141 -4.79 3.72 -1.31
C THR A 141 -6.00 4.36 -1.99
N SER A 142 -6.62 3.68 -2.94
CA SER A 142 -7.87 4.12 -3.56
C SER A 142 -8.97 3.07 -3.37
N TYR A 143 -10.11 3.49 -2.84
CA TYR A 143 -11.35 2.70 -2.77
C TYR A 143 -12.30 2.97 -3.93
N LEU A 144 -11.83 3.79 -4.87
CA LEU A 144 -12.58 4.26 -6.03
C LEU A 144 -12.06 3.61 -7.28
N ASP A 145 -12.94 3.58 -8.28
CA ASP A 145 -12.64 3.01 -9.56
C ASP A 145 -11.59 3.86 -10.30
N ILE A 146 -10.55 3.20 -10.80
CA ILE A 146 -9.46 3.81 -11.56
C ILE A 146 -9.93 4.38 -12.90
N THR A 147 -11.06 3.90 -13.43
CA THR A 147 -11.68 4.46 -14.64
C THR A 147 -12.17 5.89 -14.43
N ASN A 148 -12.45 6.29 -13.18
CA ASN A 148 -12.81 7.65 -12.85
C ASN A 148 -11.67 8.61 -13.21
N GLU A 149 -11.96 9.54 -14.12
CA GLU A 149 -10.96 10.47 -14.66
C GLU A 149 -10.27 11.31 -13.59
N ILE A 150 -11.00 11.72 -12.56
CA ILE A 150 -10.45 12.53 -11.46
C ILE A 150 -9.46 11.69 -10.65
N ILE A 151 -9.81 10.43 -10.35
CA ILE A 151 -8.96 9.50 -9.59
C ILE A 151 -7.73 9.11 -10.38
N TYR A 152 -7.87 8.76 -11.65
CA TYR A 152 -6.75 8.48 -12.53
C TYR A 152 -5.77 9.66 -12.61
N ARG A 153 -6.25 10.88 -12.90
CA ARG A 153 -5.39 12.08 -12.94
C ARG A 153 -4.69 12.32 -11.62
N THR A 154 -5.40 12.12 -10.53
CA THR A 154 -4.87 12.26 -9.18
C THR A 154 -3.76 11.25 -8.91
N LEU A 155 -3.95 9.97 -9.25
CA LEU A 155 -2.93 8.92 -9.14
C LEU A 155 -1.69 9.26 -9.99
N LYS A 156 -1.88 9.78 -11.21
CA LYS A 156 -0.77 10.23 -12.07
C LYS A 156 0.03 11.40 -11.48
N VAL A 157 -0.63 12.33 -10.78
CA VAL A 157 0.05 13.46 -10.14
C VAL A 157 0.93 13.00 -8.98
N ILE A 158 0.49 11.99 -8.22
CA ILE A 158 1.21 11.49 -7.05
C ILE A 158 2.14 10.30 -7.33
N SER A 159 2.07 9.68 -8.50
CA SER A 159 2.88 8.51 -8.83
C SER A 159 4.40 8.73 -8.74
N PRO A 160 4.96 9.91 -9.06
CA PRO A 160 6.39 10.15 -8.85
C PRO A 160 6.82 10.12 -7.38
N ASN A 161 5.87 10.28 -6.46
CA ASN A 161 6.13 10.46 -5.02
C ASN A 161 5.86 9.19 -4.22
N THR A 162 5.36 8.11 -4.82
CA THR A 162 5.04 6.86 -4.14
C THR A 162 5.63 5.65 -4.87
N SER A 163 6.01 4.62 -4.11
CA SER A 163 6.35 3.29 -4.63
C SER A 163 5.38 2.22 -4.16
N LYS A 164 4.34 2.57 -3.39
CA LYS A 164 3.33 1.65 -2.89
C LYS A 164 1.92 2.13 -3.22
N VAL A 165 1.18 1.30 -3.94
CA VAL A 165 -0.19 1.59 -4.39
C VAL A 165 -1.11 0.42 -4.04
N ASN A 166 -2.24 0.72 -3.39
CA ASN A 166 -3.32 -0.22 -3.14
C ASN A 166 -4.60 0.26 -3.84
N LEU A 167 -5.22 -0.60 -4.63
CA LEU A 167 -6.44 -0.33 -5.38
C LEU A 167 -7.54 -1.29 -4.94
N TYR A 168 -8.70 -0.74 -4.58
CA TYR A 168 -9.87 -1.47 -4.13
C TYR A 168 -11.10 -1.10 -4.99
N PRO A 169 -11.06 -1.41 -6.30
CA PRO A 169 -12.13 -1.02 -7.23
C PRO A 169 -13.45 -1.74 -6.92
N ARG A 170 -14.56 -1.19 -7.41
CA ARG A 170 -15.93 -1.73 -7.19
C ARG A 170 -16.65 -2.20 -8.45
N ALA A 171 -16.27 -1.74 -9.64
CA ALA A 171 -16.98 -2.06 -10.88
C ALA A 171 -16.10 -2.86 -11.85
N GLU A 172 -16.77 -3.46 -12.84
CA GLU A 172 -16.15 -4.08 -14.00
C GLU A 172 -15.42 -3.05 -14.86
N TYR A 173 -14.31 -3.49 -15.43
CA TYR A 173 -13.34 -2.64 -16.08
C TYR A 173 -13.61 -2.50 -17.58
N GLY A 174 -13.98 -1.29 -18.03
CA GLY A 174 -14.31 -0.99 -19.43
C GLY A 174 -13.19 -0.35 -20.26
N ASN A 175 -12.01 -0.08 -19.69
CA ASN A 175 -10.92 0.62 -20.37
C ASN A 175 -9.54 0.16 -19.85
N PRO A 176 -8.93 -0.91 -20.40
CA PRO A 176 -7.67 -1.51 -19.93
C PRO A 176 -6.46 -0.58 -19.83
N GLU A 177 -6.46 0.51 -20.58
CA GLU A 177 -5.28 1.34 -20.77
C GLU A 177 -4.87 2.08 -19.49
N LYS A 178 -5.83 2.65 -18.75
CA LYS A 178 -5.55 3.44 -17.53
C LYS A 178 -4.91 2.64 -16.40
N LEU A 179 -5.34 1.39 -16.20
CA LEU A 179 -4.76 0.49 -15.22
C LEU A 179 -3.37 0.07 -15.69
N GLN A 180 -3.24 -0.34 -16.95
CA GLN A 180 -1.95 -0.74 -17.52
C GLN A 180 -0.89 0.34 -17.38
N GLU A 181 -1.26 1.62 -17.54
CA GLU A 181 -0.37 2.74 -17.27
C GLU A 181 0.15 2.82 -15.84
N ILE A 182 -0.61 2.34 -14.85
CA ILE A 182 -0.17 2.24 -13.45
C ILE A 182 0.63 0.95 -13.23
N LEU A 183 0.25 -0.16 -13.87
CA LEU A 183 0.96 -1.43 -13.76
C LEU A 183 2.40 -1.34 -14.26
N ILE A 184 2.68 -0.54 -15.30
CA ILE A 184 4.04 -0.35 -15.84
C ILE A 184 4.92 0.58 -14.98
N GLU A 185 4.35 1.29 -14.01
CA GLU A 185 5.12 2.17 -13.13
C GLU A 185 6.04 1.37 -12.21
N ASN A 186 7.16 1.98 -11.82
CA ASN A 186 8.23 1.33 -11.04
C ASN A 186 7.86 1.16 -9.55
N LEU A 187 6.88 0.32 -9.23
CA LEU A 187 6.38 0.14 -7.86
C LEU A 187 7.23 -0.85 -7.04
N ASP A 188 7.36 -0.59 -5.75
CA ASP A 188 7.85 -1.57 -4.78
C ASP A 188 6.73 -2.54 -4.42
N VAL A 189 5.51 -2.02 -4.19
CA VAL A 189 4.35 -2.81 -3.80
C VAL A 189 3.10 -2.36 -4.56
N LEU A 190 2.44 -3.30 -5.21
CA LEU A 190 1.12 -3.12 -5.79
C LEU A 190 0.14 -4.09 -5.14
N ILE A 191 -1.01 -3.60 -4.70
CA ILE A 191 -2.12 -4.43 -4.24
C ILE A 191 -3.36 -4.04 -5.04
N ILE A 192 -4.05 -5.03 -5.63
CA ILE A 192 -5.36 -4.85 -6.24
C ILE A 192 -6.32 -5.85 -5.61
N ALA A 193 -7.31 -5.33 -4.88
CA ALA A 193 -8.27 -6.14 -4.14
C ALA A 193 -9.69 -5.57 -4.30
N PRO A 194 -10.41 -5.97 -5.34
CA PRO A 194 -11.77 -5.52 -5.61
C PRO A 194 -12.71 -5.78 -4.43
N LEU A 195 -13.53 -4.79 -4.09
CA LEU A 195 -14.48 -4.88 -2.96
C LEU A 195 -15.84 -5.47 -3.36
N GLY A 196 -16.05 -5.72 -4.65
CA GLY A 196 -17.26 -6.31 -5.23
C GLY A 196 -17.20 -6.25 -6.77
N GLY A 197 -18.12 -6.94 -7.43
CA GLY A 197 -18.20 -7.02 -8.90
C GLY A 197 -17.20 -8.00 -9.54
N ASP A 198 -17.37 -8.25 -10.84
CA ASP A 198 -16.50 -9.14 -11.62
C ASP A 198 -15.23 -8.43 -12.10
N PHE A 199 -14.35 -8.03 -11.18
CA PHE A 199 -13.10 -7.38 -11.58
C PHE A 199 -12.18 -8.37 -12.31
N ARG A 200 -12.02 -8.16 -13.61
CA ARG A 200 -11.25 -9.03 -14.49
C ARG A 200 -9.89 -8.40 -14.78
N LEU A 201 -8.83 -9.06 -14.31
CA LEU A 201 -7.48 -8.88 -14.86
C LEU A 201 -7.22 -9.97 -15.89
N HIS A 202 -6.56 -9.59 -16.97
CA HIS A 202 -6.02 -10.52 -17.93
C HIS A 202 -4.59 -10.91 -17.55
N LEU A 203 -4.14 -12.05 -18.06
CA LEU A 203 -2.74 -12.47 -17.94
C LEU A 203 -1.78 -11.36 -18.41
N ASP A 204 -2.12 -10.66 -19.48
CA ASP A 204 -1.30 -9.58 -20.03
C ASP A 204 -1.10 -8.43 -19.04
N ASP A 205 -2.11 -8.13 -18.21
CA ASP A 205 -2.00 -7.11 -17.15
C ASP A 205 -0.99 -7.54 -16.07
N ILE A 206 -1.01 -8.82 -15.69
CA ILE A 206 -0.03 -9.39 -14.74
C ILE A 206 1.38 -9.38 -15.34
N LEU A 207 1.52 -9.71 -16.62
CA LEU A 207 2.79 -9.78 -17.33
C LEU A 207 3.49 -8.42 -17.44
N ILE A 208 2.74 -7.34 -17.63
CA ILE A 208 3.31 -5.98 -17.71
C ILE A 208 3.55 -5.33 -16.35
N THR A 209 3.12 -5.98 -15.25
CA THR A 209 3.23 -5.38 -13.91
C THR A 209 4.69 -5.26 -13.49
N ASN A 210 5.13 -4.02 -13.29
CA ASN A 210 6.48 -3.63 -12.92
C ASN A 210 6.59 -3.31 -11.41
N ALA A 211 6.04 -4.22 -10.60
CA ALA A 211 6.11 -4.15 -9.15
C ALA A 211 7.09 -5.19 -8.59
N SER A 212 7.77 -4.88 -7.48
CA SER A 212 8.64 -5.86 -6.80
C SER A 212 7.81 -6.89 -6.02
N LYS A 213 6.70 -6.43 -5.41
CA LYS A 213 5.65 -7.29 -4.89
C LYS A 213 4.30 -6.91 -5.50
N ALA A 214 3.60 -7.87 -6.07
CA ALA A 214 2.24 -7.71 -6.54
C ALA A 214 1.30 -8.64 -5.77
N VAL A 215 0.17 -8.11 -5.30
CA VAL A 215 -0.89 -8.87 -4.66
C VAL A 215 -2.19 -8.61 -5.40
N TYR A 216 -2.81 -9.66 -5.88
CA TYR A 216 -4.11 -9.57 -6.53
C TYR A 216 -5.12 -10.46 -5.82
N ASN A 217 -6.27 -9.90 -5.47
CA ASN A 217 -7.33 -10.60 -4.77
C ASN A 217 -8.58 -10.71 -5.66
N ARG A 218 -9.31 -11.81 -5.52
CA ARG A 218 -10.54 -12.13 -6.27
C ARG A 218 -10.39 -11.91 -7.77
N LEU A 219 -9.29 -12.41 -8.32
CA LEU A 219 -9.08 -12.38 -9.77
C LEU A 219 -9.80 -13.52 -10.46
N ARG A 220 -10.39 -13.22 -11.63
CA ARG A 220 -10.75 -14.21 -12.63
C ARG A 220 -9.52 -14.64 -13.43
N LEU A 221 -8.65 -15.43 -12.79
CA LEU A 221 -7.51 -16.07 -13.42
C LEU A 221 -7.76 -17.58 -13.49
N SER A 222 -7.54 -18.22 -14.63
CA SER A 222 -7.62 -19.67 -14.73
C SER A 222 -6.28 -20.34 -14.39
N GLU A 223 -6.32 -21.63 -14.05
CA GLU A 223 -5.13 -22.47 -13.92
C GLU A 223 -4.27 -22.46 -15.19
N GLN A 224 -4.92 -22.36 -16.35
CA GLN A 224 -4.26 -22.30 -17.66
C GLN A 224 -3.51 -20.98 -17.84
N ASP A 225 -4.07 -19.87 -17.38
CA ASP A 225 -3.41 -18.57 -17.42
C ASP A 225 -2.19 -18.57 -16.48
N LEU A 226 -2.32 -19.14 -15.28
CA LEU A 226 -1.20 -19.26 -14.35
C LEU A 226 -0.11 -20.21 -14.87
N ASN A 227 -0.47 -21.35 -15.47
CA ASN A 227 0.47 -22.23 -16.13
C ASN A 227 1.20 -21.50 -17.28
N ARG A 228 0.46 -20.72 -18.08
CA ARG A 228 1.03 -19.92 -19.18
C ARG A 228 1.98 -18.85 -18.65
N PHE A 229 1.63 -18.15 -17.58
CA PHE A 229 2.50 -17.20 -16.90
C PHE A 229 3.83 -17.85 -16.50
N LEU A 230 3.76 -18.99 -15.79
CA LEU A 230 4.95 -19.72 -15.34
C LEU A 230 5.78 -20.28 -16.51
N LYS A 231 5.15 -20.72 -17.60
CA LYS A 231 5.87 -21.18 -18.82
C LYS A 231 6.57 -20.04 -19.53
N LEU A 232 5.90 -18.90 -19.66
CA LEU A 232 6.52 -17.69 -20.21
C LEU A 232 7.72 -17.28 -19.34
N TRP A 233 7.60 -17.41 -18.01
CA TRP A 233 8.69 -17.11 -17.09
C TRP A 233 9.80 -18.14 -17.34
N ASN A 234 9.51 -19.43 -17.31
CA ASN A 234 10.51 -20.48 -17.50
C ASN A 234 11.27 -20.37 -18.84
N SER A 235 10.62 -19.83 -19.89
CA SER A 235 11.24 -19.60 -21.19
C SER A 235 12.20 -18.39 -21.27
N GLY A 236 12.31 -17.60 -20.20
CA GLY A 236 13.15 -16.39 -20.16
C GLY A 236 12.62 -15.21 -20.99
N LYS A 237 11.41 -15.32 -21.56
CA LYS A 237 10.85 -14.36 -22.51
C LYS A 237 10.34 -13.07 -21.87
N PHE A 238 10.19 -13.03 -20.55
CA PHE A 238 9.90 -11.79 -19.85
C PHE A 238 10.71 -11.71 -18.55
N ASN A 239 11.34 -10.56 -18.37
CA ASN A 239 12.18 -10.27 -17.22
C ASN A 239 11.33 -9.48 -16.22
N THR A 240 11.02 -10.08 -15.08
CA THR A 240 10.21 -9.43 -14.06
C THR A 240 11.11 -8.86 -12.99
N ARG A 241 10.95 -7.57 -12.71
CA ARG A 241 11.36 -6.98 -11.41
C ARG A 241 10.65 -7.66 -10.23
N MET A 242 9.55 -8.37 -10.50
CA MET A 242 8.72 -9.04 -9.51
C MET A 242 9.50 -10.14 -8.76
N GLU A 243 9.52 -10.00 -7.44
CA GLU A 243 10.10 -10.92 -6.48
C GLU A 243 9.01 -11.78 -5.84
N VAL A 244 7.83 -11.20 -5.63
CA VAL A 244 6.67 -11.88 -5.03
C VAL A 244 5.40 -11.57 -5.81
N LEU A 245 4.74 -12.63 -6.27
CA LEU A 245 3.37 -12.58 -6.77
C LEU A 245 2.47 -13.35 -5.81
N GLN A 246 1.44 -12.68 -5.30
CA GLN A 246 0.41 -13.30 -4.49
C GLN A 246 -0.92 -13.19 -5.23
N ILE A 247 -1.56 -14.32 -5.47
CA ILE A 247 -2.86 -14.40 -6.12
C ILE A 247 -3.83 -15.02 -5.12
N VAL A 248 -4.96 -14.36 -4.92
CA VAL A 248 -6.08 -14.89 -4.15
C VAL A 248 -7.24 -15.10 -5.11
N VAL A 249 -7.71 -16.33 -5.23
CA VAL A 249 -8.77 -16.74 -6.18
C VAL A 249 -9.97 -17.31 -5.43
N GLU A 250 -11.16 -17.20 -6.02
CA GLU A 250 -12.38 -17.72 -5.38
C GLU A 250 -12.49 -19.24 -5.46
N GLU A 251 -11.93 -19.85 -6.50
CA GLU A 251 -11.92 -21.29 -6.72
C GLU A 251 -10.49 -21.82 -6.64
N GLU A 252 -10.32 -23.01 -6.06
CA GLU A 252 -9.02 -23.63 -5.95
C GLU A 252 -8.51 -24.10 -7.32
N PHE A 253 -7.26 -23.74 -7.62
CA PHE A 253 -6.52 -24.28 -8.73
C PHE A 253 -6.11 -25.72 -8.48
N ASN A 254 -6.37 -26.58 -9.46
CA ASN A 254 -5.72 -27.86 -9.65
C ASN A 254 -4.21 -27.63 -9.86
N ARG A 255 -3.47 -27.99 -8.82
CA ARG A 255 -2.01 -27.95 -8.79
C ARG A 255 -1.37 -28.59 -10.03
N ASP A 256 -1.82 -29.78 -10.42
CA ASP A 256 -1.18 -30.56 -11.47
C ASP A 256 -1.38 -29.88 -12.84
N ALA A 257 -2.53 -29.21 -13.03
CA ALA A 257 -2.78 -28.37 -14.20
C ALA A 257 -1.88 -27.13 -14.23
N VAL A 258 -1.72 -26.45 -13.10
CA VAL A 258 -0.82 -25.27 -12.97
C VAL A 258 0.64 -25.64 -13.23
N LEU A 259 1.11 -26.79 -12.75
CA LEU A 259 2.51 -27.21 -12.84
C LEU A 259 2.83 -28.02 -14.11
N ASN A 260 1.84 -28.33 -14.94
CA ASN A 260 2.01 -29.18 -16.10
C ASN A 260 3.06 -28.62 -17.08
N GLY A 261 4.07 -29.45 -17.38
CA GLY A 261 5.15 -29.13 -18.32
C GLY A 261 6.21 -28.14 -17.79
N LEU A 262 6.28 -27.93 -16.47
CA LEU A 262 7.26 -27.03 -15.83
C LEU A 262 8.40 -27.77 -15.11
N HIS A 263 8.41 -29.11 -15.13
CA HIS A 263 9.40 -29.94 -14.42
C HIS A 263 9.58 -29.55 -12.95
N ALA A 264 8.47 -29.20 -12.29
CA ALA A 264 8.49 -28.72 -10.91
C ALA A 264 8.95 -29.81 -9.94
N VAL A 265 9.82 -29.45 -9.00
CA VAL A 265 10.31 -30.33 -7.94
C VAL A 265 9.60 -29.96 -6.64
N GLU A 266 8.88 -30.90 -6.06
CA GLU A 266 8.22 -30.71 -4.77
C GLU A 266 9.24 -30.72 -3.63
N LEU A 267 9.15 -29.74 -2.74
CA LEU A 267 9.89 -29.68 -1.49
C LEU A 267 8.97 -29.95 -0.29
N PRO A 268 9.41 -30.79 0.67
CA PRO A 268 8.67 -31.03 1.90
C PRO A 268 8.46 -29.76 2.72
N GLU A 269 7.36 -29.69 3.47
CA GLU A 269 7.03 -28.52 4.31
C GLU A 269 8.01 -28.30 5.46
N THR A 270 8.76 -29.34 5.84
CA THR A 270 9.82 -29.25 6.86
C THR A 270 11.03 -28.47 6.38
N ILE A 271 11.15 -28.21 5.07
CA ILE A 271 12.22 -27.40 4.51
C ILE A 271 11.86 -25.93 4.64
N GLU A 272 12.63 -25.23 5.46
CA GLU A 272 12.52 -23.80 5.69
C GLU A 272 13.56 -23.05 4.86
N ARG A 273 13.12 -22.02 4.12
CA ARG A 273 13.99 -21.12 3.36
C ARG A 273 13.65 -19.67 3.66
N THR A 274 14.66 -18.84 3.86
CA THR A 274 14.47 -17.40 4.05
C THR A 274 14.54 -16.70 2.70
N PHE A 275 13.43 -16.07 2.32
CA PHE A 275 13.34 -15.18 1.17
C PHE A 275 13.63 -13.75 1.61
N GLU A 276 14.63 -13.11 1.01
CA GLU A 276 15.01 -11.73 1.28
C GLU A 276 14.61 -10.83 0.11
N PHE A 277 13.88 -9.75 0.39
CA PHE A 277 13.47 -8.79 -0.64
C PHE A 277 14.65 -7.87 -0.98
N SER A 278 15.02 -7.78 -2.26
CA SER A 278 16.15 -6.97 -2.73
C SER A 278 15.99 -5.48 -2.41
N ARG A 279 14.75 -4.96 -2.50
CA ARG A 279 14.44 -3.55 -2.28
C ARG A 279 14.06 -3.19 -0.85
N ASN A 280 13.83 -4.19 -0.01
CA ASN A 280 13.49 -3.98 1.38
C ASN A 280 14.10 -5.09 2.23
N GLN A 281 15.40 -4.99 2.47
CA GLN A 281 16.20 -5.98 3.22
C GLN A 281 15.72 -6.21 4.67
N ILE A 282 14.88 -5.31 5.19
CA ILE A 282 14.26 -5.44 6.52
C ILE A 282 13.09 -6.44 6.46
N LEU A 283 12.44 -6.57 5.31
CA LEU A 283 11.42 -7.57 5.09
C LEU A 283 12.11 -8.89 4.69
N ARG A 284 11.85 -9.92 5.48
CA ARG A 284 12.20 -11.31 5.19
C ARG A 284 10.94 -12.14 5.29
N LYS A 285 10.80 -13.14 4.44
CA LYS A 285 9.69 -14.09 4.52
C LYS A 285 10.24 -15.50 4.62
N ILE A 286 9.73 -16.24 5.59
CA ILE A 286 10.01 -17.66 5.71
C ILE A 286 9.09 -18.39 4.73
N VAL A 287 9.68 -19.16 3.83
CA VAL A 287 9.01 -20.01 2.85
C VAL A 287 9.22 -21.46 3.26
N PHE A 288 8.13 -22.19 3.47
CA PHE A 288 8.15 -23.61 3.80
C PHE A 288 7.86 -24.44 2.55
N GLY A 289 8.65 -25.46 2.22
CA GLY A 289 8.40 -26.36 1.08
C GLY A 289 8.10 -25.63 -0.24
N GLY A 290 7.08 -26.12 -0.95
CA GLY A 290 6.58 -25.58 -2.22
C GLY A 290 7.07 -26.35 -3.44
N TYR A 291 6.75 -25.84 -4.64
CA TYR A 291 7.14 -26.44 -5.91
C TYR A 291 8.17 -25.57 -6.61
N ASP A 292 9.39 -26.08 -6.72
CA ASP A 292 10.51 -25.37 -7.30
C ASP A 292 10.56 -25.61 -8.81
N ILE A 293 10.58 -24.54 -9.60
CA ILE A 293 10.77 -24.56 -11.04
C ILE A 293 12.07 -23.82 -11.33
N ARG A 294 12.97 -24.45 -12.07
CA ARG A 294 14.28 -23.88 -12.43
C ARG A 294 14.35 -23.58 -13.91
N ARG A 295 14.80 -22.37 -14.24
CA ARG A 295 15.21 -22.00 -15.59
C ARG A 295 16.58 -22.61 -15.92
N GLU A 296 16.90 -22.66 -17.22
CA GLU A 296 18.21 -23.10 -17.71
C GLU A 296 19.38 -22.22 -17.22
N ASN A 297 19.13 -20.92 -16.98
CA ASN A 297 20.13 -19.98 -16.48
C ASN A 297 20.39 -20.11 -14.96
N GLY A 298 19.65 -20.97 -14.26
CA GLY A 298 19.78 -21.20 -12.82
C GLY A 298 18.80 -20.41 -11.94
N ASP A 299 18.03 -19.47 -12.50
CA ASP A 299 16.99 -18.76 -11.74
C ASP A 299 15.97 -19.76 -11.19
N LEU A 300 15.51 -19.49 -9.98
CA LEU A 300 14.57 -20.33 -9.27
C LEU A 300 13.26 -19.57 -9.02
N VAL A 301 12.14 -20.24 -9.23
CA VAL A 301 10.85 -19.81 -8.69
C VAL A 301 10.26 -20.90 -7.81
N THR A 302 9.70 -20.52 -6.67
CA THR A 302 8.91 -21.43 -5.84
C THR A 302 7.45 -21.05 -5.91
N VAL A 303 6.61 -22.00 -6.29
CA VAL A 303 5.16 -21.86 -6.29
C VAL A 303 4.60 -22.56 -5.04
N ASP A 304 3.93 -21.79 -4.19
CA ASP A 304 3.23 -22.26 -3.00
C ASP A 304 1.72 -22.28 -3.28
N ILE A 305 1.20 -23.49 -3.49
CA ILE A 305 -0.15 -23.79 -3.98
C ILE A 305 -0.97 -24.51 -2.88
N ARG A 306 -0.49 -24.48 -1.63
CA ARG A 306 -1.02 -25.33 -0.55
C ARG A 306 -2.13 -24.66 0.28
N GLY A 307 -2.26 -23.34 0.17
CA GLY A 307 -3.30 -22.60 0.86
C GLY A 307 -4.64 -22.70 0.12
N LEU A 308 -5.74 -22.83 0.88
CA LEU A 308 -7.09 -22.63 0.35
C LEU A 308 -7.14 -21.22 -0.26
N HIS A 309 -7.28 -21.11 -1.57
CA HIS A 309 -7.43 -19.85 -2.30
C HIS A 309 -6.21 -18.91 -2.34
N TYR A 310 -5.09 -19.21 -1.69
CA TYR A 310 -3.90 -18.35 -1.65
C TYR A 310 -2.71 -19.00 -2.35
N TYR A 311 -2.27 -18.36 -3.43
CA TYR A 311 -1.15 -18.82 -4.26
C TYR A 311 -0.03 -17.81 -4.15
N ASN A 312 1.10 -18.22 -3.56
CA ASN A 312 2.29 -17.37 -3.48
C ASN A 312 3.35 -17.87 -4.43
N ILE A 313 3.99 -16.97 -5.15
CA ILE A 313 5.08 -17.26 -6.08
C ILE A 313 6.26 -16.39 -5.68
N TYR A 314 7.40 -17.03 -5.45
CA TYR A 314 8.63 -16.40 -5.00
C TYR A 314 9.69 -16.55 -6.08
N PHE A 315 10.12 -15.44 -6.66
CA PHE A 315 11.20 -15.40 -7.64
C PHE A 315 12.51 -15.14 -6.89
N TRP A 316 13.34 -16.16 -6.79
CA TRP A 316 14.58 -16.09 -6.02
C TRP A 316 15.65 -15.33 -6.83
N PRO A 317 16.44 -14.47 -6.16
CA PRO A 317 17.50 -13.69 -6.81
C PRO A 317 18.70 -14.54 -7.25
#